data_AF-A0A3M1CYK7-F1
#
_entry.id   AF-A0A3M1CYK7-F1
#
_cell.length_a   1.000
_cell.length_b   1.000
_cell.length_c   1.000
_cell.angle_alpha   90.00
_cell.angle_beta   90.00
_cell.angle_gamma   90.00
#
_symmetry.space_group_name_H-M   'P 1'
#
loop_
_entity.id
_entity.type
_entity.pdbx_description
1 polymer ?
#
loop_
_entity_poly.entity_id
_entity_poly.type
_entity_poly.pdbx_seq_one_letter_code
_entity_poly.pdbx_strand_id
1 'polypeptide(L)'
;YVRILEDLGRNVPEFVWLASYQEKNPQEDANKNKRGGKKQAKKKNQKNNQQAQKQPGGEIRNVQPAEIEGYTFTLNALAAFMIKMMRSDYFDDVELKKITESDNPDEKAYDFVISCNVHFLSDEEYRSLASKEGGKSLARAPKTTHRSLN
;
A
#
# COMPACT_ATOMS: atom_id res chain seq x y z
N TYR A 1 11.63 -0.95 -6.26
CA TYR A 1 12.33 -1.37 -5.02
C TYR A 1 13.51 -0.48 -4.67
N VAL A 2 14.64 -0.51 -5.40
CA VAL A 2 15.84 0.29 -5.03
C VAL A 2 15.55 1.79 -4.88
N ARG A 3 14.79 2.38 -5.83
CA ARG A 3 14.40 3.80 -5.79
C ARG A 3 13.52 4.18 -4.58
N ILE A 4 12.62 3.29 -4.16
CA ILE A 4 11.69 3.52 -3.05
C ILE A 4 12.46 3.53 -1.72
N LEU A 5 13.39 2.58 -1.55
CA LEU A 5 14.24 2.54 -0.36
C LEU A 5 15.25 3.69 -0.34
N GLU A 6 15.72 4.13 -1.51
CA GLU A 6 16.56 5.32 -1.64
C GLU A 6 15.80 6.59 -1.26
N ASP A 7 14.55 6.76 -1.73
CA ASP A 7 13.70 7.88 -1.36
C ASP A 7 13.36 7.87 0.13
N LEU A 8 13.00 6.70 0.67
CA LEU A 8 12.77 6.53 2.11
C LEU A 8 14.02 6.93 2.90
N GLY A 9 15.20 6.44 2.53
CA GLY A 9 16.46 6.76 3.19
C GLY A 9 16.82 8.25 3.14
N ARG A 10 16.53 8.95 2.04
CA ARG A 10 16.74 10.41 1.93
C ARG A 10 15.77 11.20 2.80
N ASN A 11 14.57 10.66 3.03
CA ASN A 11 13.51 11.35 3.75
C ASN A 11 13.56 11.11 5.26
N VAL A 12 14.25 10.08 5.76
CA VAL A 12 14.46 9.82 7.19
C VAL A 12 15.27 10.98 7.82
N PRO A 13 14.70 11.73 8.78
CA PRO A 13 15.46 12.71 9.56
C PRO A 13 16.57 12.06 10.40
N GLU A 14 17.61 12.83 10.75
CA GLU A 14 18.77 12.36 11.52
C GLU A 14 18.41 11.74 12.88
N PHE A 15 17.27 12.12 13.46
CA PHE A 15 16.79 11.66 14.77
C PHE A 15 15.69 10.59 14.69
N VAL A 16 15.53 9.95 13.54
CA VAL A 16 14.57 8.86 13.33
C VAL A 16 15.32 7.62 12.89
N TRP A 17 15.07 6.51 13.59
CA TRP A 17 15.62 5.21 13.24
C TRP A 17 14.50 4.27 12.81
N LEU A 18 14.69 3.60 11.69
CA LEU A 18 13.76 2.60 11.19
C LEU A 18 14.19 1.22 11.71
N ALA A 19 13.25 0.52 12.34
CA ALA A 19 13.44 -0.82 12.88
C ALA A 19 12.99 -1.89 11.89
N SER A 20 11.83 -1.70 11.25
CA SER A 20 11.29 -2.67 10.30
C SER A 20 10.46 -2.01 9.19
N TYR A 21 10.46 -2.67 8.03
CA TYR A 21 9.61 -2.33 6.89
C TYR A 21 8.97 -3.63 6.41
N GLN A 22 7.64 -3.68 6.40
CA GLN A 22 6.88 -4.86 6.00
C GLN A 22 5.83 -4.51 4.96
N GLU A 23 5.98 -5.05 3.75
CA GLU A 23 4.93 -5.03 2.73
C GLU A 23 3.91 -6.13 3.03
N LYS A 24 2.65 -5.76 3.22
CA LYS A 24 1.56 -6.71 3.42
C LYS A 24 1.04 -7.17 2.07
N ASN A 25 1.05 -8.50 1.87
CA ASN A 25 0.32 -9.08 0.76
C ASN A 25 -1.19 -8.89 1.02
N PRO A 26 -1.95 -8.25 0.11
CA PRO A 26 -3.39 -7.97 0.32
C PRO A 26 -4.27 -9.21 0.50
N GLN A 27 -3.70 -10.42 0.42
CA GLN A 27 -4.41 -11.69 0.60
C GLN A 27 -4.54 -12.12 2.07
N GLU A 28 -3.75 -11.57 3.00
CA GLU A 28 -3.79 -11.98 4.41
C GLU A 28 -4.84 -11.23 5.25
N ASP A 29 -5.12 -9.97 4.95
CA ASP A 29 -6.06 -9.15 5.74
C ASP A 29 -7.53 -9.47 5.43
N ALA A 30 -7.84 -10.03 4.25
CA ALA A 30 -9.19 -10.48 3.92
C ALA A 30 -9.67 -11.70 4.73
N ASN A 31 -8.75 -12.43 5.39
CA ASN A 31 -9.07 -13.69 6.05
C ASN A 31 -9.23 -13.58 7.58
N LYS A 32 -8.88 -12.44 8.19
CA LYS A 32 -9.03 -12.23 9.65
C LYS A 32 -10.42 -11.75 10.06
N ASN A 33 -11.22 -11.19 9.16
CA ASN A 33 -12.57 -10.69 9.47
C ASN A 33 -13.71 -11.73 9.43
N LYS A 34 -13.41 -13.04 9.29
CA LYS A 34 -14.41 -14.13 9.28
C LYS A 34 -14.26 -15.16 10.40
N ARG A 35 -13.73 -14.77 11.56
CA ARG A 35 -13.69 -15.65 12.74
C ARG A 35 -14.19 -14.96 14.03
N GLY A 36 -15.38 -14.37 13.96
CA GLY A 36 -16.26 -14.16 15.11
C GLY A 36 -17.32 -15.27 15.14
N GLY A 37 -17.14 -16.29 15.97
CA GLY A 37 -18.00 -17.47 16.02
C GLY A 37 -19.21 -17.34 16.95
N LYS A 38 -20.35 -17.90 16.51
CA LYS A 38 -21.27 -18.66 17.37
C LYS A 38 -21.99 -19.73 16.53
N LYS A 39 -21.66 -21.00 16.85
CA LYS A 39 -22.43 -22.26 16.76
C LYS A 39 -23.27 -22.53 15.51
N GLN A 40 -22.93 -23.61 14.78
CA GLN A 40 -23.66 -24.89 14.85
C GLN A 40 -23.04 -25.93 13.90
N ALA A 41 -22.94 -27.17 14.40
CA ALA A 41 -22.46 -28.33 13.67
C ALA A 41 -23.59 -28.93 12.80
N LYS A 42 -23.28 -29.28 11.54
CA LYS A 42 -23.84 -30.47 10.86
C LYS A 42 -23.12 -30.81 9.53
N LYS A 43 -22.48 -31.99 9.55
CA LYS A 43 -22.26 -33.01 8.51
C LYS A 43 -22.24 -32.67 7.00
N LYS A 44 -21.13 -33.16 6.41
CA LYS A 44 -20.93 -34.00 5.19
C LYS A 44 -21.00 -33.39 3.77
N ASN A 45 -19.91 -33.73 3.07
CA ASN A 45 -19.74 -33.95 1.62
C ASN A 45 -19.87 -32.75 0.68
N GLN A 46 -18.72 -32.32 0.14
CA GLN A 46 -18.48 -32.37 -1.30
C GLN A 46 -16.99 -32.30 -1.59
N LYS A 47 -16.48 -33.33 -2.27
CA LYS A 47 -15.31 -33.25 -3.13
C LYS A 47 -15.58 -32.14 -4.14
N ASN A 48 -14.71 -31.15 -4.26
CA ASN A 48 -14.40 -30.68 -5.60
C ASN A 48 -12.95 -30.22 -5.71
N ASN A 49 -12.35 -30.76 -6.76
CA ASN A 49 -11.01 -30.59 -7.23
C ASN A 49 -10.91 -29.19 -7.83
N GLN A 50 -10.16 -28.28 -7.23
CA GLN A 50 -9.66 -27.10 -7.94
C GLN A 50 -8.19 -26.93 -7.61
N GLN A 51 -7.39 -27.60 -8.42
CA GLN A 51 -6.08 -27.13 -8.85
C GLN A 51 -6.25 -25.70 -9.37
N ALA A 52 -6.03 -24.70 -8.51
CA ALA A 52 -5.77 -23.34 -8.96
C ALA A 52 -4.27 -23.23 -9.24
N GLN A 53 -3.97 -23.37 -10.53
CA GLN A 53 -2.71 -23.08 -11.18
C GLN A 53 -2.00 -21.88 -10.54
N LYS A 54 -0.80 -22.09 -10.00
CA LYS A 54 0.18 -21.02 -9.80
C LYS A 54 0.57 -20.53 -11.20
N GLN A 55 -0.17 -19.57 -11.74
CA GLN A 55 0.26 -18.82 -12.91
C GLN A 55 1.47 -17.97 -12.49
N PRO A 56 2.61 -18.08 -13.19
CA PRO A 56 3.69 -17.10 -13.10
C PRO A 56 3.30 -15.90 -13.99
N GLY A 57 2.33 -15.11 -13.51
CA GLY A 57 1.90 -13.87 -14.16
C GLY A 57 2.17 -12.73 -13.21
N GLY A 58 3.30 -12.06 -13.37
CA GLY A 58 3.64 -10.84 -12.64
C GLY A 58 2.71 -9.70 -13.06
N GLU A 59 1.50 -9.67 -12.50
CA GLU A 59 0.76 -8.41 -12.39
C GLU A 59 1.59 -7.52 -11.49
N ILE A 60 2.14 -6.44 -12.05
CA ILE A 60 2.74 -5.37 -11.28
C ILE A 60 1.60 -4.81 -10.44
N ARG A 61 1.49 -5.28 -9.19
CA ARG A 61 0.55 -4.74 -8.21
C ARG A 61 1.00 -3.31 -7.95
N ASN A 62 0.34 -2.34 -8.58
CA ASN A 62 0.76 -0.95 -8.59
C ASN A 62 0.74 -0.30 -7.20
N VAL A 63 -0.03 -0.85 -6.26
CA VAL A 63 -0.14 -0.37 -4.88
C VAL A 63 -0.04 -1.55 -3.93
N GLN A 64 0.84 -1.47 -2.93
CA GLN A 64 0.92 -2.46 -1.85
C GLN A 64 0.88 -1.77 -0.49
N PRO A 65 0.03 -2.22 0.44
CA PRO A 65 0.04 -1.70 1.79
C PRO A 65 1.33 -2.09 2.50
N ALA A 66 1.93 -1.16 3.22
CA ALA A 66 3.14 -1.35 3.99
C ALA A 66 2.98 -0.82 5.41
N GLU A 67 3.76 -1.39 6.32
CA GLU A 67 3.94 -0.91 7.69
C GLU A 67 5.42 -0.61 7.92
N ILE A 68 5.67 0.57 8.48
CA ILE A 68 7.00 1.07 8.86
C ILE A 68 7.02 1.18 10.39
N GLU A 69 7.97 0.49 11.00
CA GLU A 69 8.22 0.57 12.43
C GLU A 69 9.55 1.28 12.67
N GLY A 70 9.60 2.13 13.69
CA GLY A 70 10.80 2.86 14.04
C GLY A 70 10.69 3.49 15.41
N TYR A 71 11.74 4.23 15.78
CA TYR A 71 11.77 5.01 17.00
C TYR A 71 12.38 6.40 16.77
N THR A 72 12.01 7.35 17.62
CA THR A 72 12.52 8.72 17.63
C THR A 72 12.64 9.23 19.06
N PHE A 73 13.55 10.16 19.32
CA PHE A 73 13.63 10.85 20.62
C PHE A 73 12.72 12.08 20.71
N THR A 74 12.21 12.57 19.58
CA THR A 74 11.33 13.75 19.57
C THR A 74 10.10 13.56 18.67
N LEU A 75 8.95 14.03 19.15
CA LEU A 75 7.71 14.07 18.37
C LEU A 75 7.85 14.98 17.13
N ASN A 76 8.68 16.02 17.21
CA ASN A 76 8.95 16.90 16.08
C ASN A 76 9.63 16.16 14.93
N ALA A 77 10.59 15.28 15.23
CA ALA A 77 11.24 14.47 14.21
C ALA A 77 10.28 13.45 13.58
N LEU A 78 9.38 12.85 14.37
CA LEU A 78 8.32 11.98 13.83
C LEU A 78 7.37 12.75 12.91
N ALA A 79 6.90 13.93 13.33
CA ALA A 79 6.02 14.76 12.51
C ALA A 79 6.69 15.17 11.20
N ALA A 80 7.96 15.59 11.25
CA ALA A 80 8.74 15.92 10.06
C ALA A 80 8.92 14.72 9.13
N PHE A 81 9.15 13.53 9.69
CA PHE A 81 9.23 12.29 8.92
C PHE A 81 7.91 11.97 8.21
N MET A 82 6.78 12.03 8.92
CA MET A 82 5.45 11.81 8.34
C MET A 82 5.15 12.81 7.22
N ILE A 83 5.43 14.10 7.41
CA ILE A 83 5.22 15.13 6.38
C ILE A 83 6.06 14.84 5.14
N LYS A 84 7.31 14.39 5.30
CA LYS A 84 8.15 14.03 4.15
C LYS A 84 7.62 12.81 3.42
N MET A 85 7.15 11.79 4.14
CA MET A 85 6.49 10.64 3.52
C MET A 85 5.25 11.05 2.73
N MET A 86 4.38 11.90 3.29
CA MET A 86 3.19 12.41 2.60
C MET A 86 3.50 13.27 1.36
N ARG A 87 4.74 13.73 1.22
CA ARG A 87 5.21 14.51 0.06
C ARG A 87 5.96 13.67 -0.96
N SER A 88 6.19 12.39 -0.69
CA SER A 88 6.85 11.48 -1.60
C SER A 88 5.85 10.94 -2.60
N ASP A 89 6.27 10.82 -3.86
CA ASP A 89 5.46 10.26 -4.94
C ASP A 89 5.27 8.73 -4.83
N TYR A 90 5.88 8.10 -3.82
CA TYR A 90 5.83 6.66 -3.62
C TYR A 90 4.93 6.22 -2.46
N PHE A 91 4.52 7.13 -1.58
CA PHE A 91 3.81 6.80 -0.34
C PHE A 91 2.49 7.56 -0.24
N ASP A 92 1.38 6.83 -0.34
CA ASP A 92 0.03 7.34 -0.11
C ASP A 92 -0.55 6.84 1.21
N ASP A 93 -1.66 7.42 1.66
CA ASP A 93 -2.43 7.01 2.85
C ASP A 93 -1.56 6.80 4.10
N VAL A 94 -0.64 7.75 4.35
CA VAL A 94 0.27 7.73 5.48
C VAL A 94 -0.50 8.00 6.78
N GLU A 95 -0.62 6.98 7.62
CA GLU A 95 -1.35 7.02 8.88
C GLU A 95 -0.49 6.51 10.06
N LEU A 96 -0.54 7.21 11.19
CA LEU A 96 0.10 6.75 12.43
C LEU A 96 -0.82 5.75 13.14
N LYS A 97 -0.43 4.48 13.18
CA LYS A 97 -1.19 3.40 13.83
C LYS A 97 -0.97 3.32 15.32
N LYS A 98 0.28 3.48 15.75
CA LYS A 98 0.68 3.31 17.14
C LYS A 98 1.84 4.23 17.47
N ILE A 99 1.82 4.79 18.67
CA ILE A 99 2.96 5.43 19.31
C ILE A 99 3.02 4.95 20.76
N THR A 100 4.20 4.54 21.21
CA THR A 100 4.46 4.14 22.60
C THR A 100 5.71 4.82 23.09
N GLU A 101 5.64 5.40 24.28
CA GLU A 101 6.80 5.95 24.96
C GLU A 101 7.59 4.80 25.58
N SER A 102 8.87 4.70 25.24
CA SER A 102 9.82 3.80 25.86
C SER A 102 10.75 4.60 26.76
N ASP A 103 10.71 4.26 28.05
CA ASP A 103 11.66 4.79 29.04
C ASP A 103 13.01 4.09 28.82
N ASN A 104 13.85 4.68 28.00
CA ASN A 104 15.27 4.34 27.98
C ASN A 104 15.98 5.07 29.13
N PRO A 105 17.03 4.49 29.71
CA PRO A 105 17.70 5.05 30.89
C PRO A 105 18.33 6.43 30.65
N ASP A 106 18.65 6.77 29.40
CA ASP A 106 19.28 8.06 29.06
C ASP A 106 18.27 9.12 28.62
N GLU A 107 17.26 8.76 27.81
CA GLU A 107 16.26 9.71 27.30
C GLU A 107 14.93 9.02 26.94
N LYS A 108 13.84 9.81 26.91
CA LYS A 108 12.53 9.35 26.45
C LYS A 108 12.56 9.10 24.95
N ALA A 109 12.23 7.89 24.54
CA ALA A 109 12.05 7.54 23.14
C ALA A 109 10.58 7.24 22.84
N TYR A 110 10.20 7.40 21.58
CA TYR A 110 8.87 7.08 21.07
C TYR A 110 9.02 6.02 19.99
N ASP A 111 8.55 4.83 20.28
CA ASP A 111 8.40 3.78 19.29
C ASP A 111 7.11 4.02 18.53
N PHE A 112 7.16 3.97 17.21
CA PHE A 112 6.02 4.26 16.35
C PHE A 112 5.81 3.19 15.28
N VAL A 113 4.56 3.07 14.84
CA VAL A 113 4.15 2.26 13.70
C VAL A 113 3.32 3.12 12.77
N ILE A 114 3.78 3.27 11.53
CA ILE A 114 3.10 3.99 10.46
C ILE A 114 2.61 2.97 9.44
N SER A 115 1.38 3.12 8.97
CA SER A 115 0.90 2.45 7.76
C SER A 115 0.87 3.40 6.58
N CYS A 116 1.15 2.87 5.41
CA CYS A 116 1.07 3.60 4.16
C CYS A 116 0.81 2.63 3.00
N ASN A 117 0.39 3.18 1.87
CA ASN A 117 0.32 2.48 0.59
C ASN A 117 1.56 2.85 -0.24
N VAL A 118 2.26 1.83 -0.74
CA VAL A 118 3.50 2.02 -1.51
C VAL A 118 3.23 1.79 -2.99
N HIS A 119 3.65 2.76 -3.80
CA HIS A 119 3.54 2.75 -5.24
C HIS A 119 4.88 2.37 -5.87
N PHE A 120 4.87 1.39 -6.78
CA PHE A 120 6.11 0.92 -7.44
C PHE A 120 6.50 1.71 -8.69
N LEU A 121 5.57 2.52 -9.18
CA LEU A 121 5.74 3.42 -10.31
C LEU A 121 5.72 4.83 -9.75
N SER A 122 6.68 5.65 -10.16
CA SER A 122 6.56 7.10 -9.92
C SER A 122 5.32 7.64 -10.64
N ASP A 123 4.78 8.78 -10.17
CA ASP A 123 3.66 9.48 -10.81
C ASP A 123 3.86 9.71 -12.32
N GLU A 124 5.10 9.94 -12.76
CA GLU A 124 5.46 10.11 -14.17
C GLU A 124 5.32 8.81 -14.97
N GLU A 125 5.74 7.68 -14.38
CA GLU A 125 5.61 6.35 -14.98
C GLU A 125 4.15 5.90 -14.99
N TYR A 126 3.37 6.23 -13.95
CA TYR A 126 1.93 5.98 -13.89
C TYR A 126 1.17 6.78 -14.96
N ARG A 127 1.46 8.08 -15.13
CA ARG A 127 0.90 8.90 -16.21
C ARG A 127 1.28 8.37 -17.60
N SER A 128 2.50 7.89 -17.75
CA SER A 128 2.98 7.30 -19.01
C SER A 128 2.28 5.98 -19.35
N LEU A 129 1.97 5.16 -18.35
CA LEU A 129 1.20 3.92 -18.51
C LEU A 129 -0.28 4.21 -18.81
N ALA A 130 -0.91 5.12 -18.06
CA ALA A 130 -2.29 5.55 -18.32
C ALA A 130 -2.43 6.15 -19.74
N SER A 131 -1.43 6.91 -20.20
CA SER A 131 -1.41 7.47 -21.55
C SER A 131 -1.19 6.42 -22.64
N LYS A 132 -0.46 5.34 -22.34
CA LYS A 132 -0.25 4.20 -23.26
C LYS A 132 -1.47 3.28 -23.34
N GLU A 133 -2.19 3.06 -22.24
CA GLU A 133 -3.42 2.28 -22.22
C GLU A 133 -4.62 3.05 -22.82
N GLY A 134 -4.63 4.39 -22.74
CA GLY A 134 -5.58 5.25 -23.45
C GLY A 134 -5.48 5.21 -24.98
N GLY A 135 -4.44 4.58 -25.54
CA GLY A 135 -4.24 4.41 -26.99
C GLY A 135 -4.96 3.19 -27.60
N LYS A 136 -5.55 2.30 -26.80
CA LYS A 136 -6.36 1.18 -27.29
C LYS A 136 -7.74 1.21 -26.65
N SER A 137 -8.73 1.51 -27.49
CA SER A 137 -10.18 1.49 -27.23
C SER A 137 -10.78 2.64 -26.43
N LEU A 138 -10.90 3.80 -27.08
CA LEU A 138 -12.12 4.62 -27.00
C LEU A 138 -12.32 5.39 -28.32
N ALA A 139 -12.24 4.69 -29.44
CA ALA A 139 -12.92 5.10 -30.66
C ALA A 139 -14.41 4.78 -30.52
N ARG A 140 -15.12 5.58 -29.72
CA ARG A 140 -16.58 5.72 -29.85
C ARG A 140 -16.92 7.19 -29.80
N ALA A 141 -16.74 7.83 -30.95
CA ALA A 141 -17.34 9.09 -31.28
C ALA A 141 -18.85 9.07 -30.95
N PRO A 142 -19.44 10.22 -30.59
CA PRO A 142 -20.87 10.34 -30.33
C PRO A 142 -21.67 9.94 -31.58
N LYS A 143 -22.64 9.02 -31.42
CA LYS A 143 -23.60 8.67 -32.46
C LYS A 143 -24.59 9.84 -32.63
N THR A 144 -24.31 10.76 -33.55
CA THR A 144 -25.33 11.67 -34.08
C THR A 144 -25.95 11.04 -35.33
N THR A 145 -27.15 10.50 -35.15
CA THR A 145 -27.96 9.88 -36.20
C THR A 145 -28.60 10.98 -37.05
N HIS A 146 -27.96 11.38 -38.16
CA HIS A 146 -28.65 12.18 -39.19
C HIS A 146 -29.45 11.24 -40.09
N ARG A 147 -30.76 11.23 -39.88
CA ARG A 147 -31.75 10.58 -40.74
C ARG A 147 -32.00 11.49 -41.93
N SER A 148 -31.52 11.12 -43.11
CA SER A 148 -31.90 11.73 -44.37
C SER A 148 -33.36 11.41 -44.67
N LEU A 149 -34.18 12.43 -44.88
CA LEU A 149 -35.49 12.29 -45.52
C LEU A 149 -35.33 12.69 -46.99
N ASN A 150 -35.81 11.79 -47.86
CA ASN A 150 -36.06 12.02 -49.27
C ASN A 150 -36.98 13.23 -49.49
#